data_AF-A0AAV0ATB9-F1
#
_entry.id   AF-A0AAV0ATB9-F1
#
_cell.length_a   1.000
_cell.length_b   1.000
_cell.length_c   1.000
_cell.angle_alpha   90.00
_cell.angle_beta   90.00
_cell.angle_gamma   90.00
#
_symmetry.space_group_name_H-M   'P 1'
#
loop_
_entity.id
_entity.type
_entity.pdbx_description
1 polymer ?
#
loop_
_entity_poly.entity_id
_entity_poly.type
_entity_poly.pdbx_seq_one_letter_code
_entity_poly.pdbx_strand_id
1 'polypeptide(L)' 'SNLRSPITTLGSTLFFHLRHQNLYLTAVSKTNPNAAMVFKLLYWIINIGESYFGKMDMESVKNNFVMIYELLDG' A
#
# COMPACT_ATOMS: atom_id res chain seq x y z
N SER A 1 -6.11 -20.16 5.06
CA SER A 1 -5.32 -19.29 4.17
C SER A 1 -6.17 -18.91 2.96
N ASN A 2 -7.02 -17.88 3.09
CA ASN A 2 -7.73 -17.33 1.93
C ASN A 2 -6.76 -16.45 1.16
N LEU A 3 -5.99 -17.04 0.25
CA LEU A 3 -5.27 -16.31 -0.79
C LEU A 3 -6.31 -15.71 -1.74
N ARG A 4 -6.87 -14.56 -1.37
CA ARG A 4 -7.56 -13.70 -2.33
C ARG A 4 -6.49 -13.17 -3.29
N SER A 5 -6.79 -13.21 -4.59
CA SER A 5 -5.88 -12.73 -5.62
C SER A 5 -5.39 -11.32 -5.29
N PRO A 6 -4.08 -11.01 -5.31
CA PRO A 6 -3.52 -9.72 -4.92
C PRO A 6 -4.02 -8.56 -5.82
N ILE A 7 -4.62 -8.91 -6.96
CA ILE A 7 -5.40 -8.02 -7.81
C ILE A 7 -6.83 -8.54 -7.83
N THR A 8 -7.79 -7.67 -7.49
CA THR A 8 -9.22 -7.97 -7.57
C THR A 8 -9.90 -6.93 -8.45
N THR A 9 -10.71 -7.38 -9.40
CA THR A 9 -11.51 -6.51 -10.27
C THR A 9 -12.93 -6.46 -9.73
N LEU A 10 -13.43 -5.25 -9.43
CA LEU A 10 -14.83 -5.02 -9.08
C LEU A 10 -15.42 -4.02 -10.09
N GLY A 11 -16.29 -4.50 -10.97
CA GLY A 11 -16.77 -3.71 -12.10
C GLY A 11 -15.62 -3.27 -13.01
N SER A 12 -15.48 -1.96 -13.24
CA SER A 12 -14.39 -1.34 -14.01
C SER A 12 -13.22 -0.86 -13.14
N THR A 13 -13.18 -1.24 -11.85
CA THR A 13 -12.17 -0.79 -10.89
C THR A 13 -11.27 -1.94 -10.46
N LEU A 14 -9.96 -1.73 -10.54
CA LEU A 14 -8.91 -2.65 -10.11
C LEU A 14 -8.42 -2.28 -8.71
N PHE A 15 -8.35 -3.30 -7.85
CA PHE A 15 -7.86 -3.20 -6.48
C PHE A 15 -6.59 -4.05 -6.36
N PHE A 16 -5.47 -3.39 -6.12
CA PHE A 16 -4.18 -4.02 -5.87
C PHE A 16 -3.96 -3.98 -4.37
N HIS A 17 -3.80 -5.11 -3.72
CA HIS A 17 -3.56 -5.15 -2.28
C HIS A 17 -2.31 -5.93 -1.93
N LEU A 18 -1.61 -5.43 -0.93
CA LEU A 18 -0.41 -6.02 -0.37
C LEU A 18 -0.58 -6.07 1.15
N ARG A 19 -0.31 -7.24 1.73
CA ARG A 19 -0.25 -7.39 3.18
C ARG A 19 1.20 -7.25 3.64
N HIS A 20 1.44 -6.34 4.57
CA HIS A 20 2.73 -6.19 5.24
C HIS A 20 2.47 -6.14 6.74
N GLN A 21 3.00 -7.11 7.49
CA GLN A 21 2.73 -7.29 8.91
C GLN A 21 1.22 -7.33 9.25
N ASN A 22 0.75 -6.41 10.09
CA ASN A 22 -0.65 -6.22 10.48
C ASN A 22 -1.38 -5.13 9.64
N LEU A 23 -0.79 -4.71 8.52
CA LEU A 23 -1.35 -3.73 7.60
C LEU A 23 -1.75 -4.36 6.26
N TYR A 24 -2.81 -3.81 5.69
CA TYR A 24 -3.16 -3.98 4.27
C TYR A 24 -2.99 -2.64 3.57
N LEU A 25 -2.06 -2.58 2.62
CA LEU A 25 -1.93 -1.46 1.71
C LEU A 25 -2.72 -1.79 0.45
N THR A 26 -3.56 -0.84 0.00
CA THR A 26 -4.41 -1.04 -1.19
C THR A 26 -4.27 0.15 -2.12
N ALA A 27 -3.94 -0.11 -3.38
CA ALA A 27 -4.04 0.85 -4.47
C ALA A 27 -5.27 0.53 -5.32
N VAL A 28 -5.96 1.57 -5.76
CA VAL A 28 -7.20 1.44 -6.54
C VAL A 28 -7.07 2.25 -7.82
N SER A 29 -7.44 1.66 -8.96
CA SER A 29 -7.46 2.35 -10.24
C SER A 29 -8.70 2.01 -11.05
N LYS A 30 -9.27 3.00 -11.75
CA LYS A 30 -10.33 2.80 -12.75
C LYS A 30 -9.78 2.56 -14.16
N THR A 31 -8.47 2.69 -14.33
CA THR A 31 -7.77 2.37 -15.58
C THR A 31 -7.09 1.01 -15.47
N ASN A 32 -6.45 0.55 -16.55
CA ASN A 32 -5.62 -0.66 -16.54
C ASN A 32 -4.13 -0.28 -16.40
N PRO A 33 -3.63 0.06 -15.20
CA PRO A 33 -2.22 0.35 -14.99
C PRO A 33 -1.39 -0.93 -15.09
N ASN A 34 -0.09 -0.78 -15.34
CA ASN A 34 0.85 -1.88 -15.22
C ASN A 34 0.90 -2.35 -13.74
N ALA A 35 0.44 -3.57 -13.48
CA ALA A 35 0.40 -4.15 -12.15
C ALA A 35 1.77 -4.13 -11.43
N ALA A 36 2.86 -4.39 -12.15
CA ALA A 36 4.21 -4.39 -11.57
C ALA A 36 4.60 -2.99 -11.07
N MET A 37 4.19 -1.93 -11.78
CA MET A 37 4.43 -0.55 -11.35
C MET A 37 3.63 -0.22 -10.09
N VAL A 38 2.37 -0.67 -10.01
CA VAL A 38 1.53 -0.47 -8.82
C VAL A 38 2.12 -1.19 -7.61
N PHE A 39 2.54 -2.45 -7.76
CA PHE A 39 3.18 -3.17 -6.66
C PHE A 39 4.52 -2.54 -6.27
N LYS A 40 5.32 -2.07 -7.23
CA LYS A 40 6.57 -1.35 -6.95
C LYS A 40 6.32 -0.09 -6.11
N LEU A 41 5.27 0.66 -6.41
CA LEU A 41 4.85 1.81 -5.60
C LEU A 41 4.48 1.38 -4.17
N LEU A 42 3.66 0.33 -4.01
CA LEU A 42 3.26 -0.16 -2.68
C LEU A 42 4.46 -0.62 -1.84
N TYR A 43 5.43 -1.32 -2.45
CA TYR A 43 6.68 -1.70 -1.77
C TYR A 43 7.56 -0.50 -1.44
N TRP A 44 7.62 0.49 -2.32
CA TRP A 44 8.37 1.72 -2.07
C TRP A 44 7.82 2.50 -0.87
N ILE A 45 6.50 2.59 -0.72
CA ILE A 45 5.84 3.21 0.44
C ILE A 45 6.24 2.48 1.74
N ILE A 46 6.24 1.14 1.73
CA ILE A 46 6.67 0.34 2.89
C ILE A 46 8.13 0.65 3.23
N ASN A 47 9.02 0.64 2.24
CA ASN A 47 10.45 0.86 2.45
C ASN A 47 10.74 2.26 3.01
N ILE A 48 10.04 3.29 2.55
CA ILE A 48 10.15 4.64 3.13
C ILE A 48 9.63 4.63 4.56
N GLY A 49 8.45 4.07 4.81
CA GLY A 49 7.91 3.97 6.17
C GLY A 49 8.87 3.27 7.14
N GLU A 50 9.47 2.16 6.73
CA GLU A 50 10.48 1.46 7.54
C GLU A 50 11.76 2.30 7.71
N SER A 51 12.20 3.04 6.69
CA SER A 51 13.38 3.91 6.78
C SER A 51 13.19 5.08 7.74
N TYR A 52 11.98 5.63 7.87
CA TYR A 52 11.69 6.78 8.75
C TYR A 52 11.28 6.35 10.16
N PHE A 53 10.49 5.27 10.27
CA PHE A 53 9.85 4.88 11.53
C PHE A 53 10.43 3.58 12.14
N GLY A 54 11.41 2.96 11.47
CA GLY A 54 12.02 1.69 11.87
C GLY A 54 11.16 0.44 11.60
N LYS A 55 9.84 0.59 11.60
CA LYS A 55 8.86 -0.45 11.24
C LYS A 55 7.63 0.17 10.58
N MET A 56 6.99 -0.57 9.68
CA MET A 56 5.72 -0.17 9.06
C MET A 56 4.58 -1.07 9.58
N ASP A 57 4.02 -0.74 10.74
CA ASP A 57 2.94 -1.48 11.38
C ASP A 57 1.79 -0.56 11.80
N MET A 58 0.67 -1.13 12.27
CA MET A 58 -0.50 -0.34 12.66
C MET A 58 -0.20 0.74 13.70
N GLU A 59 0.73 0.49 14.62
CA GLU A 59 1.09 1.43 15.68
C GLU A 59 1.93 2.58 15.10
N SER A 60 2.95 2.27 14.29
CA SER A 60 3.79 3.30 13.68
C SER A 60 2.99 4.17 12.70
N VAL A 61 2.07 3.58 11.94
CA VAL A 61 1.19 4.35 11.04
C VAL A 61 0.26 5.28 11.83
N LYS A 62 -0.30 4.84 12.95
CA LYS A 62 -1.15 5.68 13.79
C LYS A 62 -0.39 6.84 14.42
N ASN A 63 0.82 6.58 14.90
CA ASN A 63 1.64 7.60 15.58
C ASN A 63 2.22 8.63 14.59
N ASN A 64 2.43 8.24 13.33
CA ASN A 64 3.07 9.08 12.31
C ASN A 64 2.13 9.44 11.15
N PHE A 65 0.82 9.39 11.37
CA PHE A 65 -0.19 9.55 10.31
C PHE A 65 0.03 10.83 9.49
N VAL A 66 0.19 11.99 10.14
CA VAL A 66 0.43 13.28 9.47
C VAL A 66 1.67 13.22 8.57
N MET A 67 2.79 12.74 9.09
CA MET A 67 4.05 12.66 8.35
C MET A 67 3.96 11.71 7.14
N ILE A 68 3.20 10.62 7.26
CA ILE A 68 2.95 9.71 6.13
C ILE A 68 2.19 10.42 5.01
N TYR A 69 1.18 11.25 5.33
CA TYR A 69 0.49 12.02 4.29
C TYR A 69 1.41 13.06 3.65
N GLU A 70 2.23 13.75 4.43
CA GLU A 70 3.20 14.71 3.89
C GLU A 70 4.20 14.04 2.92
N LEU A 71 4.67 12.83 3.25
CA LEU A 71 5.55 12.05 2.38
C LEU A 71 4.85 11.52 1.11
N LEU A 72 3.54 11.32 1.15
CA LEU A 72 2.76 10.82 0.01
C LEU A 72 2.26 11.94 -0.90
N ASP A 73 2.04 13.14 -0.36
CA ASP A 73 1.59 14.33 -1.10
C ASP A 73 2.75 15.11 -1.74
N GLY A 74 3.94 15.05 -1.12
CA GLY A 74 5.16 15.72 -1.58
C GLY A 74 5.83 15.12 -2.81
#